data_AF-A0A4S3IXX8-F1
#
_entry.id   AF-A0A4S3IXX8-F1
#
_cell.length_a   1.000
_cell.length_b   1.000
_cell.length_c   1.000
_cell.angle_alpha   90.00
_cell.angle_beta   90.00
_cell.angle_gamma   90.00
#
_symmetry.space_group_name_H-M   'P 1'
#
loop_
_entity.id
_entity.type
_entity.pdbx_description
1 polymer ?
#
loop_
_entity_poly.entity_id
_entity_poly.type
_entity_poly.pdbx_seq_one_letter_code
_entity_poly.pdbx_strand_id
1 'polypeptide(L)'
;MESLDAEFGTSLPNLKQFLLPWLSDNNSEVFLIRFDCVAPSKSRLKLYIIDPHVRLEDIRALWTLGGQQRDPVTLKGLGIAEKLWNIFGFHDMECPTTDVDRLPMAAYYEMKPGKSTPKPQLYLPLHGRNDEVIADALTEFFRYLEWEGYACRYKPDLISNL
;
A
#
# COMPACT_ATOMS: atom_id res chain seq x y z
N MET A 1 -24.46 28.31 5.11
CA MET A 1 -23.94 26.95 5.34
C MET A 1 -23.08 26.64 4.14
N GLU A 2 -21.75 26.69 4.28
CA GLU A 2 -20.85 26.30 3.18
C GLU A 2 -21.17 24.85 2.80
N SER A 3 -21.28 24.57 1.49
CA SER A 3 -21.43 23.21 1.00
C SER A 3 -20.30 22.36 1.57
N LEU A 4 -20.66 21.26 2.22
CA LEU A 4 -19.75 20.25 2.77
C LEU A 4 -19.18 19.35 1.66
N ASP A 5 -19.39 19.68 0.39
CA ASP A 5 -18.97 18.87 -0.74
C ASP A 5 -17.47 19.10 -0.97
N ALA A 6 -16.66 18.40 -0.16
CA ALA A 6 -15.30 18.12 -0.53
C ALA A 6 -15.34 17.27 -1.81
N GLU A 7 -15.34 17.93 -2.97
CA GLU A 7 -15.33 17.25 -4.26
C GLU A 7 -13.98 16.53 -4.42
N PHE A 8 -14.02 15.20 -4.36
CA PHE A 8 -12.89 14.33 -4.67
C PHE A 8 -12.63 14.22 -6.19
N GLY A 9 -13.24 15.10 -6.98
CA GLY A 9 -13.17 15.14 -8.44
C GLY A 9 -13.44 13.77 -9.06
N THR A 10 -12.59 13.41 -10.02
CA THR A 10 -12.62 12.09 -10.68
C THR A 10 -12.00 10.96 -9.87
N SER A 11 -11.41 11.24 -8.68
CA SER A 11 -10.69 10.21 -7.93
C SER A 11 -11.62 9.07 -7.49
N LEU A 12 -12.79 9.40 -6.96
CA LEU A 12 -13.75 8.41 -6.49
C LEU A 12 -14.40 7.61 -7.64
N PRO A 13 -14.87 8.23 -8.74
CA PRO A 13 -15.33 7.48 -9.91
C PRO A 13 -14.28 6.53 -10.49
N ASN A 14 -13.04 7.00 -10.68
CA ASN A 14 -11.96 6.17 -11.22
C ASN A 14 -11.66 4.99 -10.28
N LEU A 15 -11.62 5.25 -8.98
CA LEU A 15 -11.38 4.22 -7.99
C LEU A 15 -12.51 3.19 -7.95
N LYS A 16 -13.78 3.61 -8.04
CA LYS A 16 -14.93 2.70 -8.13
C LYS A 16 -14.87 1.83 -9.39
N GLN A 17 -14.53 2.42 -10.53
CA GLN A 17 -14.43 1.69 -11.80
C GLN A 17 -13.39 0.56 -11.72
N PHE A 18 -12.26 0.79 -11.05
CA PHE A 18 -11.24 -0.22 -10.85
C PHE A 18 -11.59 -1.22 -9.73
N LEU A 19 -12.00 -0.73 -8.55
CA LEU A 19 -12.17 -1.58 -7.37
C LEU A 19 -13.43 -2.44 -7.39
N LEU A 20 -14.54 -1.98 -7.97
CA LEU A 20 -15.78 -2.77 -7.90
C LEU A 20 -15.63 -4.17 -8.54
N PRO A 21 -15.09 -4.31 -9.76
CA PRO A 21 -14.76 -5.63 -10.30
C PRO A 21 -13.70 -6.36 -9.47
N TRP A 22 -12.65 -5.66 -9.03
CA TRP A 22 -11.56 -6.25 -8.25
C TRP A 22 -12.06 -6.96 -6.98
N LEU A 23 -12.93 -6.29 -6.21
CA LEU A 23 -13.49 -6.80 -4.97
C LEU A 23 -14.29 -8.08 -5.21
N SER A 24 -15.11 -8.10 -6.27
CA SER A 24 -15.91 -9.26 -6.64
C SER A 24 -15.08 -10.42 -7.16
N ASP A 25 -14.14 -10.18 -8.07
CA ASP A 25 -13.40 -11.22 -8.77
C ASP A 25 -12.32 -11.85 -7.90
N ASN A 26 -11.74 -11.09 -6.97
CA ASN A 26 -10.62 -11.53 -6.12
C ASN A 26 -11.01 -11.83 -4.67
N ASN A 27 -12.31 -11.87 -4.34
CA ASN A 27 -12.79 -12.02 -2.95
C ASN A 27 -12.09 -11.05 -1.99
N SER A 28 -11.88 -9.82 -2.47
CA SER A 28 -11.24 -8.73 -1.71
C SER A 28 -12.31 -7.85 -1.11
N GLU A 29 -12.00 -7.20 0.01
CA GLU A 29 -13.01 -6.45 0.77
C GLU A 29 -12.52 -5.07 1.15
N VAL A 30 -13.44 -4.09 1.11
CA VAL A 30 -13.25 -2.81 1.79
C VAL A 30 -13.51 -3.03 3.28
N PHE A 31 -12.51 -2.80 4.11
CA PHE A 31 -12.62 -3.08 5.54
C PHE A 31 -12.52 -1.82 6.42
N LEU A 32 -11.98 -0.71 5.90
CA LEU A 32 -11.77 0.49 6.70
C LEU A 32 -11.78 1.77 5.85
N ILE A 33 -12.31 2.83 6.45
CA ILE A 33 -12.17 4.20 5.94
C ILE A 33 -11.45 5.02 7.02
N ARG A 34 -10.46 5.82 6.63
CA ARG A 34 -9.84 6.82 7.50
C ARG A 34 -9.88 8.19 6.86
N PHE A 35 -9.86 9.21 7.71
CA PHE A 35 -9.69 10.60 7.31
C PHE A 35 -8.87 11.36 8.34
N ASP A 36 -8.34 12.52 7.95
CA ASP A 36 -7.60 13.38 8.88
C ASP A 36 -8.58 14.24 9.70
N CYS A 37 -8.36 14.34 11.02
CA CYS A 37 -9.12 15.22 11.92
C CYS A 37 -8.63 16.68 11.82
N VAL A 38 -8.74 17.26 10.64
CA VAL A 38 -8.39 18.66 10.32
C VAL A 38 -9.53 19.31 9.52
N ALA A 39 -9.37 20.57 9.11
CA ALA A 39 -10.35 21.24 8.25
C ALA A 39 -10.69 20.38 7.00
N PRO A 40 -11.97 20.21 6.62
CA PRO A 40 -12.37 19.30 5.54
C PRO A 40 -11.63 19.54 4.21
N SER A 41 -11.39 20.80 3.85
CA SER A 41 -10.65 21.19 2.65
C SER A 41 -9.18 20.75 2.64
N LYS A 42 -8.63 20.39 3.81
CA LYS A 42 -7.27 19.87 3.99
C LYS A 42 -7.25 18.37 4.32
N SER A 43 -8.41 17.78 4.64
CA SER A 43 -8.52 16.37 5.02
C SER A 43 -8.39 15.48 3.80
N ARG A 44 -7.82 14.29 4.01
CA ARG A 44 -7.66 13.26 2.98
C ARG A 44 -8.51 12.07 3.37
N LEU A 45 -9.24 11.50 2.41
CA LEU A 45 -9.98 10.26 2.62
C LEU A 45 -9.12 9.08 2.19
N LYS A 46 -9.03 8.04 3.02
CA LYS A 46 -8.31 6.80 2.73
C LYS A 46 -9.29 5.63 2.76
N LEU A 47 -9.45 4.96 1.63
CA LEU A 47 -10.23 3.74 1.50
C LEU A 47 -9.28 2.55 1.56
N TYR A 48 -9.44 1.67 2.55
CA TYR A 48 -8.60 0.50 2.73
C TYR A 48 -9.30 -0.75 2.21
N ILE A 49 -8.54 -1.59 1.51
CA ILE A 49 -8.93 -2.92 1.09
C ILE A 49 -7.98 -3.96 1.67
N ILE A 50 -8.49 -5.16 1.91
CA ILE A 50 -7.71 -6.38 2.09
C ILE A 50 -7.85 -7.24 0.84
N ASP A 51 -6.75 -7.87 0.46
CA ASP A 51 -6.66 -8.80 -0.67
C ASP A 51 -6.07 -10.13 -0.19
N PRO A 52 -6.80 -11.25 -0.32
CA PRO A 52 -6.29 -12.56 0.06
C PRO A 52 -5.15 -13.03 -0.85
N HIS A 53 -4.96 -12.43 -2.02
CA HIS A 53 -3.88 -12.77 -2.93
C HIS A 53 -2.67 -11.87 -2.65
N VAL A 54 -1.54 -12.51 -2.36
CA VAL A 54 -0.26 -11.83 -2.16
C VAL A 54 0.60 -12.22 -3.36
N ARG A 55 0.43 -11.52 -4.47
CA ARG A 55 1.13 -11.79 -5.73
C ARG A 55 1.73 -10.52 -6.29
N LEU A 56 2.86 -10.66 -6.99
CA LEU A 56 3.53 -9.51 -7.60
C LEU A 56 2.66 -8.82 -8.67
N GLU A 57 1.85 -9.58 -9.40
CA GLU A 57 0.93 -9.03 -10.40
C GLU A 57 -0.18 -8.20 -9.76
N ASP A 58 -0.70 -8.63 -8.60
CA ASP A 58 -1.73 -7.91 -7.87
C ASP A 58 -1.19 -6.59 -7.32
N ILE A 59 0.07 -6.57 -6.87
CA ILE A 59 0.79 -5.34 -6.53
C ILE A 59 0.80 -4.36 -7.70
N ARG A 60 1.13 -4.82 -8.92
CA ARG A 60 1.13 -3.96 -10.11
C ARG A 60 -0.26 -3.41 -10.40
N ALA A 61 -1.27 -4.27 -10.38
CA ALA A 61 -2.64 -3.89 -10.67
C ALA A 61 -3.17 -2.90 -9.63
N LEU A 62 -3.05 -3.19 -8.34
CA LEU A 62 -3.50 -2.30 -7.26
C LEU A 62 -2.75 -0.96 -7.27
N TRP A 63 -1.44 -0.99 -7.52
CA TRP A 63 -0.63 0.24 -7.58
C TRP A 63 -0.98 1.12 -8.78
N THR A 64 -1.32 0.53 -9.92
CA THR A 64 -1.58 1.28 -11.16
C THR A 64 -3.06 1.43 -11.49
N LEU A 65 -3.96 1.00 -10.60
CA LEU A 65 -5.39 0.85 -10.89
C LEU A 65 -5.66 0.07 -12.18
N GLY A 66 -5.10 -1.13 -12.30
CA GLY A 66 -5.21 -1.98 -13.49
C GLY A 66 -4.54 -1.35 -14.71
N GLY A 67 -3.47 -0.58 -14.49
CA GLY A 67 -2.77 0.14 -15.54
C GLY A 67 -3.43 1.45 -15.99
N GLN A 68 -4.44 1.97 -15.29
CA GLN A 68 -5.01 3.29 -15.60
C GLN A 68 -4.06 4.44 -15.20
N GLN A 69 -3.24 4.27 -14.16
CA GLN A 69 -2.23 5.22 -13.72
C GLN A 69 -0.84 4.82 -14.22
N ARG A 70 -0.27 5.64 -15.11
CA ARG A 70 1.02 5.38 -15.77
C ARG A 70 1.95 6.59 -15.80
N ASP A 71 1.68 7.59 -14.96
CA ASP A 71 2.56 8.75 -14.91
C ASP A 71 3.95 8.33 -14.38
N PRO A 72 5.02 9.08 -14.72
CA PRO A 72 6.38 8.69 -14.36
C PRO A 72 6.62 8.51 -12.86
N VAL A 73 5.89 9.24 -12.01
CA VAL A 73 6.03 9.13 -10.56
C VAL A 73 5.41 7.82 -10.08
N THR A 74 4.24 7.46 -10.58
CA THR A 74 3.57 6.18 -10.28
C THR A 74 4.44 4.99 -10.71
N LEU A 75 5.00 5.01 -11.93
CA LEU A 75 5.83 3.92 -12.44
C LEU A 75 7.17 3.81 -11.70
N LYS A 76 7.78 4.94 -11.31
CA LYS A 76 8.97 4.93 -10.45
C LYS A 76 8.65 4.32 -9.09
N GLY A 77 7.51 4.70 -8.50
CA GLY A 77 7.02 4.13 -7.24
C GLY A 77 6.77 2.63 -7.32
N LEU A 78 6.20 2.15 -8.44
CA LEU A 78 6.00 0.72 -8.68
C LEU A 78 7.34 -0.02 -8.71
N GLY A 79 8.33 0.48 -9.43
CA GLY A 79 9.66 -0.14 -9.47
C GLY A 79 10.32 -0.26 -8.09
N ILE A 80 10.10 0.73 -7.21
CA ILE A 80 10.55 0.67 -5.82
C ILE A 80 9.78 -0.41 -5.03
N ALA A 81 8.46 -0.51 -5.20
CA ALA A 81 7.64 -1.54 -4.56
C ALA A 81 8.03 -2.95 -5.01
N GLU A 82 8.28 -3.15 -6.30
CA GLU A 82 8.77 -4.43 -6.85
C GLU A 82 10.18 -4.77 -6.34
N LYS A 83 11.07 -3.77 -6.19
CA LYS A 83 12.37 -4.00 -5.56
C LYS A 83 12.22 -4.44 -4.11
N LEU A 84 11.33 -3.81 -3.35
CA LEU A 84 11.05 -4.18 -1.95
C LEU A 84 10.50 -5.61 -1.85
N TRP A 85 9.55 -5.97 -2.72
CA TRP A 85 9.04 -7.34 -2.83
C TRP A 85 10.15 -8.37 -3.02
N ASN A 86 11.06 -8.10 -3.95
CA ASN A 86 12.18 -8.99 -4.26
C ASN A 86 13.19 -9.11 -3.12
N ILE A 87 13.54 -7.99 -2.45
CA ILE A 87 14.47 -8.01 -1.30
C ILE A 87 13.89 -8.84 -0.15
N PHE A 88 12.58 -8.73 0.10
CA PHE A 88 11.92 -9.55 1.12
C PHE A 88 11.75 -11.02 0.71
N GLY A 89 12.15 -11.41 -0.50
CA GLY A 89 12.00 -12.78 -0.99
C GLY A 89 10.54 -13.24 -0.98
N PHE A 90 9.60 -12.36 -1.29
CA PHE A 90 8.21 -12.77 -1.43
C PHE A 90 8.02 -13.65 -2.68
N HIS A 91 7.15 -14.63 -2.53
CA HIS A 91 6.65 -15.46 -3.62
C HIS A 91 5.13 -15.37 -3.61
N ASP A 92 4.54 -15.59 -4.78
CA ASP A 92 3.09 -15.59 -4.94
C ASP A 92 2.45 -16.60 -3.97
N MET A 93 1.52 -16.12 -3.17
CA MET A 93 0.80 -16.94 -2.20
C MET A 93 -0.62 -16.44 -1.99
N GLU A 94 -1.45 -17.29 -1.39
CA GLU A 94 -2.81 -16.95 -0.99
C GLU A 94 -2.93 -17.03 0.53
N CYS A 95 -3.69 -16.09 1.07
CA CYS A 95 -4.03 -15.95 2.47
C CYS A 95 -5.55 -15.74 2.58
N PRO A 96 -6.36 -16.79 2.31
CA PRO A 96 -7.82 -16.67 2.25
C PRO A 96 -8.45 -16.40 3.61
N THR A 97 -7.76 -16.74 4.69
CA THR A 97 -8.18 -16.50 6.07
C THR A 97 -7.17 -15.60 6.75
N THR A 98 -7.67 -14.59 7.47
CA THR A 98 -6.85 -13.85 8.43
C THR A 98 -6.67 -14.74 9.65
N ASP A 99 -5.47 -15.30 9.84
CA ASP A 99 -5.08 -15.94 11.09
C ASP A 99 -3.98 -15.12 11.77
N VAL A 100 -3.57 -15.51 12.99
CA VAL A 100 -2.60 -14.77 13.79
C VAL A 100 -1.21 -14.72 13.13
N ASP A 101 -0.88 -15.73 12.33
CA ASP A 101 0.42 -15.94 11.70
C ASP A 101 0.44 -15.50 10.23
N ARG A 102 -0.73 -15.36 9.58
CA ARG A 102 -0.87 -15.03 8.16
C ARG A 102 -1.96 -13.98 7.96
N LEU A 103 -1.51 -12.78 7.58
CA LEU A 103 -2.39 -11.68 7.20
C LEU A 103 -2.49 -11.56 5.67
N PRO A 104 -3.65 -11.16 5.15
CA PRO A 104 -3.78 -10.78 3.74
C PRO A 104 -2.92 -9.54 3.42
N MET A 105 -2.66 -9.31 2.15
CA MET A 105 -2.11 -8.03 1.70
C MET A 105 -3.18 -6.95 1.93
N ALA A 106 -2.76 -5.74 2.28
CA ALA A 106 -3.67 -4.60 2.33
C ALA A 106 -3.19 -3.47 1.43
N ALA A 107 -4.14 -2.70 0.92
CA ALA A 107 -3.86 -1.46 0.21
C ALA A 107 -4.78 -0.37 0.72
N TYR A 108 -4.35 0.89 0.64
CA TYR A 108 -5.28 2.00 0.71
C TYR A 108 -5.14 2.95 -0.46
N TYR A 109 -6.21 3.68 -0.74
CA TYR A 109 -6.26 4.73 -1.74
C TYR A 109 -6.56 6.07 -1.09
N GLU A 110 -5.58 6.97 -1.12
CA GLU A 110 -5.71 8.35 -0.61
C GLU A 110 -6.35 9.25 -1.68
N MET A 111 -7.47 9.87 -1.34
CA MET A 111 -8.17 10.86 -2.14
C MET A 111 -8.08 12.22 -1.44
N LYS A 112 -7.74 13.26 -2.21
CA LYS A 112 -7.66 14.64 -1.72
C LYS A 112 -8.66 15.52 -2.44
N PRO A 113 -9.29 16.49 -1.76
CA PRO A 113 -10.10 17.51 -2.42
C PRO A 113 -9.29 18.20 -3.54
N GLY A 114 -9.92 18.37 -4.71
CA GLY A 114 -9.30 19.02 -5.87
C GLY A 114 -8.18 18.23 -6.55
N LYS A 115 -7.97 16.95 -6.20
CA LYS A 115 -7.09 16.03 -6.95
C LYS A 115 -7.92 14.99 -7.69
N SER A 116 -7.53 14.71 -8.92
CA SER A 116 -8.24 13.81 -9.86
C SER A 116 -7.84 12.34 -9.76
N THR A 117 -6.74 12.06 -9.06
CA THR A 117 -6.07 10.75 -9.08
C THR A 117 -5.85 10.25 -7.65
N PRO A 118 -6.43 9.10 -7.27
CA PRO A 118 -6.19 8.52 -5.94
C PRO A 118 -4.76 7.98 -5.87
N LYS A 119 -4.12 8.08 -4.70
CA LYS A 119 -2.75 7.58 -4.49
C LYS A 119 -2.77 6.24 -3.74
N PRO A 120 -2.19 5.17 -4.30
CA PRO A 120 -2.10 3.89 -3.62
C PRO A 120 -1.04 3.91 -2.51
N GLN A 121 -1.22 3.07 -1.50
CA GLN A 121 -0.17 2.58 -0.61
C GLN A 121 -0.43 1.11 -0.28
N LEU A 122 0.61 0.29 -0.31
CA LEU A 122 0.55 -1.14 -0.02
C LEU A 122 1.08 -1.46 1.38
N TYR A 123 0.59 -2.55 1.94
CA TYR A 123 1.08 -3.19 3.16
C TYR A 123 1.36 -4.65 2.84
N LEU A 124 2.65 -5.01 2.87
CA LEU A 124 3.08 -6.40 2.68
C LEU A 124 2.94 -7.15 4.00
N PRO A 125 2.34 -8.36 4.01
CA PRO A 125 2.15 -9.12 5.23
C PRO A 125 3.46 -9.79 5.65
N LEU A 126 4.15 -9.18 6.63
CA LEU A 126 5.38 -9.69 7.21
C LEU A 126 5.18 -10.47 8.53
N HIS A 127 3.94 -10.58 9.01
CA HIS A 127 3.62 -11.32 10.24
C HIS A 127 4.07 -12.78 10.13
N GLY A 128 4.51 -13.35 11.24
CA GLY A 128 5.05 -14.72 11.30
C GLY A 128 6.45 -14.92 10.71
N ARG A 129 7.05 -13.88 10.08
CA ARG A 129 8.44 -13.94 9.61
C ARG A 129 9.40 -13.49 10.72
N ASN A 130 10.64 -13.98 10.66
CA ASN A 130 11.67 -13.63 11.63
C ASN A 130 12.06 -12.14 11.50
N ASP A 131 11.96 -11.39 12.60
CA ASP A 131 12.23 -9.95 12.63
C ASP A 131 13.68 -9.60 12.29
N GLU A 132 14.64 -10.47 12.60
CA GLU A 132 16.04 -10.25 12.24
C GLU A 132 16.23 -10.31 10.71
N VAL A 133 15.59 -11.29 10.05
CA VAL A 133 15.58 -11.42 8.59
C VAL A 133 14.87 -10.22 7.94
N ILE A 134 13.76 -9.76 8.51
CA ILE A 134 13.06 -8.54 8.06
C ILE A 134 14.00 -7.33 8.18
N ALA A 135 14.71 -7.21 9.29
CA ALA A 135 15.61 -6.08 9.54
C ALA A 135 16.82 -6.06 8.59
N ASP A 136 17.37 -7.22 8.24
CA ASP A 136 18.42 -7.34 7.22
C ASP A 136 17.90 -6.94 5.83
N ALA A 137 16.71 -7.42 5.46
CA ALA A 137 16.05 -7.04 4.21
C ALA A 137 15.77 -5.52 4.13
N LEU A 138 15.23 -4.92 5.19
CA LEU A 138 15.02 -3.47 5.24
C LEU A 138 16.34 -2.69 5.17
N THR A 139 17.39 -3.21 5.80
CA THR A 139 18.74 -2.62 5.71
C THR A 139 19.25 -2.62 4.27
N GLU A 140 19.09 -3.73 3.54
CA GLU A 140 19.42 -3.79 2.10
C GLU A 140 18.57 -2.80 1.29
N PHE A 141 17.28 -2.71 1.58
CA PHE A 141 16.38 -1.78 0.89
C PHE A 141 16.76 -0.32 1.13
N PHE A 142 17.17 0.05 2.34
CA PHE A 142 17.69 1.39 2.61
C PHE A 142 18.97 1.69 1.82
N ARG A 143 19.89 0.73 1.68
CA ARG A 143 21.07 0.91 0.81
C ARG A 143 20.67 1.10 -0.65
N TYR A 144 19.70 0.34 -1.14
CA TYR A 144 19.14 0.52 -2.49
C TYR A 144 18.58 1.93 -2.71
N LEU A 145 17.96 2.52 -1.69
CA LEU A 145 17.46 3.90 -1.72
C LEU A 145 18.53 4.96 -1.44
N GLU A 146 19.80 4.57 -1.27
CA GLU A 146 20.93 5.43 -0.89
C GLU A 146 20.75 6.10 0.49
N TRP A 147 20.04 5.43 1.39
CA TRP A 147 19.74 5.90 2.75
C TRP A 147 20.74 5.32 3.77
N GLU A 148 22.03 5.53 3.54
CA GLU A 148 23.10 4.86 4.31
C GLU A 148 22.98 5.11 5.83
N GLY A 149 22.57 6.31 6.23
CA GLY A 149 22.36 6.63 7.65
C GLY A 149 21.30 5.75 8.33
N TYR A 150 20.26 5.33 7.59
CA TYR A 150 19.28 4.36 8.09
C TYR A 150 19.80 2.93 7.99
N ALA A 151 20.47 2.59 6.89
CA ALA A 151 21.02 1.26 6.67
C ALA A 151 22.02 0.85 7.78
N CYS A 152 22.89 1.76 8.24
CA CYS A 152 23.86 1.43 9.29
C CYS A 152 23.24 1.27 10.68
N ARG A 153 22.03 1.80 10.92
CA ARG A 153 21.48 1.96 12.27
C ARG A 153 20.19 1.20 12.52
N TYR A 154 19.40 0.92 11.50
CA TYR A 154 18.05 0.36 11.68
C TYR A 154 18.04 -0.95 12.46
N LYS A 155 18.82 -1.96 12.02
CA LYS A 155 18.88 -3.26 12.70
C LYS A 155 19.45 -3.17 14.13
N PRO A 156 20.60 -2.50 14.38
CA PRO A 156 21.09 -2.27 15.75
C PRO A 156 20.08 -1.57 16.65
N ASP A 157 19.45 -0.50 16.16
CA ASP A 157 18.48 0.27 16.93
C ASP A 157 17.24 -0.60 17.23
N LEU A 158 16.74 -1.40 16.28
CA LEU A 158 15.63 -2.33 16.48
C LEU A 158 15.95 -3.37 17.57
N ILE A 159 17.10 -4.05 17.46
CA ILE A 159 17.52 -5.11 18.41
C ILE A 159 17.70 -4.53 19.82
N SER A 160 18.21 -3.31 19.95
CA SER A 160 18.41 -2.68 21.26
C SER A 160 17.11 -2.35 22.02
N ASN A 161 15.96 -2.43 21.34
CA ASN A 161 14.64 -2.13 21.91
C ASN A 161 13.72 -3.37 21.99
N LEU A 162 14.23 -4.58 21.72
CA LEU A 162 13.57 -5.86 21.92
C LEU A 162 14.01 -6.49 23.25
#